data_AF-A0A3M0ZVR3-F1
#
_entry.id   AF-A0A3M0ZVR3-F1
#
_cell.length_a   1.000
_cell.length_b   1.000
_cell.length_c   1.000
_cell.angle_alpha   90.00
_cell.angle_beta   90.00
_cell.angle_gamma   90.00
#
_symmetry.space_group_name_H-M   'P 1'
#
loop_
_entity.id
_entity.type
_entity.pdbx_description
1 polymer ?
#
loop_
_entity_poly.entity_id
_entity_poly.type
_entity_poly.pdbx_seq_one_letter_code
_entity_poly.pdbx_strand_id
1 'polypeptide(L)'
;NHLQIQDAAHAGRVLGPVLGQWSVVLFSLGLFCAAYSTFIVVAQLQTYFVLDAFKKDWRFNAENKNFLNIFSLLLLLPGLSSFFWEFPALLAIVAAMVLGVLGTPLALALVFYLINKKDLMGSFKASFIRNLILIFGFLLSLWIAYSRVDQYFK
;
A
#
# COMPACT_ATOMS: atom_id res chain seq x y z
N ASN A 1 14.58 -13.31 -23.79
CA ASN A 1 15.11 -13.55 -22.42
C ASN A 1 14.56 -12.49 -21.48
N HIS A 2 13.36 -12.74 -20.93
CA HIS A 2 12.69 -11.81 -20.03
C HIS A 2 13.28 -12.02 -18.63
N LEU A 3 14.24 -11.16 -18.28
CA LEU A 3 14.96 -11.16 -17.01
C LEU A 3 13.98 -10.96 -15.85
N GLN A 4 13.56 -12.07 -15.27
CA GLN A 4 12.74 -12.12 -14.08
C GLN A 4 13.63 -11.70 -12.90
N ILE A 5 13.55 -10.44 -12.51
CA ILE A 5 14.19 -9.93 -11.29
C ILE A 5 13.39 -10.50 -10.11
N GLN A 6 13.73 -11.73 -9.71
CA GLN A 6 13.09 -12.40 -8.57
C GLN A 6 13.71 -11.97 -7.24
N ASP A 7 14.86 -11.29 -7.28
CA ASP A 7 15.71 -11.10 -6.11
C ASP A 7 16.28 -9.67 -6.04
N ALA A 8 16.15 -9.05 -4.87
CA ALA A 8 16.57 -7.67 -4.61
C ALA A 8 18.08 -7.49 -4.81
N ALA A 9 18.88 -8.52 -4.52
CA ALA A 9 20.31 -8.49 -4.75
C ALA A 9 20.66 -8.38 -6.25
N HIS A 10 19.85 -8.97 -7.13
CA HIS A 10 20.05 -8.88 -8.58
C HIS A 10 19.72 -7.48 -9.10
N ALA A 11 18.67 -6.84 -8.57
CA ALA A 11 18.36 -5.44 -8.88
C ALA A 11 19.51 -4.50 -8.45
N GLY A 12 20.09 -4.71 -7.27
CA GLY A 12 21.24 -3.95 -6.79
C GLY A 12 22.50 -4.11 -7.66
N ARG A 13 22.68 -5.23 -8.36
CA ARG A 13 23.82 -5.43 -9.29
C ARG A 13 23.69 -4.63 -10.59
N VAL A 14 22.48 -4.28 -11.01
CA VAL A 14 22.23 -3.43 -12.19
C VAL A 14 22.84 -2.04 -12.02
N LEU A 15 22.92 -1.56 -10.77
CA LEU A 15 23.53 -0.27 -10.44
C LEU A 15 25.08 -0.34 -10.31
N GLY A 16 25.67 -1.53 -10.47
CA GLY A 16 27.11 -1.78 -10.38
C GLY A 16 27.99 -0.88 -11.27
N PRO A 17 27.60 -0.56 -12.52
CA PRO A 17 28.38 0.35 -13.37
C PRO A 17 28.48 1.78 -12.83
N VAL A 18 27.57 2.20 -11.96
CA VAL A 18 27.51 3.58 -11.41
C VAL A 18 28.11 3.63 -10.00
N LEU A 19 27.83 2.63 -9.17
CA LEU A 19 28.15 2.62 -7.73
C LEU A 19 29.24 1.62 -7.34
N GLY A 20 29.74 0.81 -8.28
CA GLY A 20 30.79 -0.17 -8.06
C GLY A 20 30.42 -1.19 -6.98
N GLN A 21 31.39 -1.53 -6.12
CA GLN A 21 31.24 -2.53 -5.05
C GLN A 21 30.16 -2.19 -4.00
N TRP A 22 29.80 -0.91 -3.84
CA TRP A 22 28.82 -0.46 -2.86
C TRP A 22 27.37 -0.55 -3.35
N SER A 23 27.19 -0.90 -4.63
CA SER A 23 25.90 -0.89 -5.31
C SER A 23 24.82 -1.72 -4.60
N VAL A 24 25.14 -2.97 -4.23
CA VAL A 24 24.18 -3.86 -3.56
C VAL A 24 23.86 -3.37 -2.14
N VAL A 25 24.84 -2.85 -1.42
CA VAL A 25 24.66 -2.36 -0.04
C VAL A 25 23.76 -1.12 -0.01
N LEU A 26 24.05 -0.12 -0.85
CA LEU A 26 23.27 1.12 -0.94
C LEU A 26 21.86 0.84 -1.46
N PHE A 27 21.71 -0.05 -2.44
CA PHE A 27 20.39 -0.46 -2.93
C PHE A 27 19.57 -1.17 -1.85
N SER A 28 20.18 -2.11 -1.13
CA SER A 28 19.50 -2.85 -0.06
C SER A 28 19.10 -1.93 1.10
N LEU A 29 19.94 -0.95 1.45
CA LEU A 29 19.63 0.05 2.47
C LEU A 29 18.48 0.96 2.05
N GLY A 30 18.48 1.43 0.81
CA GLY A 30 17.38 2.22 0.25
C GLY A 30 16.07 1.43 0.20
N LEU A 31 16.14 0.16 -0.24
CA LEU A 31 14.99 -0.74 -0.27
C LEU A 31 14.45 -0.99 1.14
N PHE A 32 15.33 -1.19 2.13
CA PHE A 32 14.95 -1.35 3.53
C PHE A 32 14.26 -0.10 4.08
N CYS A 33 14.83 1.09 3.88
CA CYS A 33 14.22 2.34 4.34
C CYS A 33 12.85 2.59 3.69
N ALA A 34 12.71 2.30 2.39
CA ALA A 34 11.44 2.45 1.66
C ALA A 34 10.38 1.47 2.17
N ALA A 35 10.75 0.19 2.37
CA ALA A 35 9.86 -0.82 2.92
C ALA A 35 9.43 -0.48 4.35
N TYR A 36 10.38 -0.07 5.20
CA TYR A 36 10.12 0.28 6.60
C TYR A 36 9.19 1.51 6.73
N SER A 37 9.44 2.57 5.95
CA SER A 37 8.58 3.76 5.94
C SER A 37 7.15 3.43 5.51
N THR A 38 6.99 2.62 4.46
CA THR A 38 5.67 2.19 3.97
C THR A 38 4.95 1.32 5.00
N PHE A 39 5.68 0.40 5.63
CA PHE A 39 5.14 -0.51 6.64
C PHE A 39 4.53 0.23 7.83
N ILE A 40 5.22 1.27 8.33
CA ILE A 40 4.71 2.10 9.43
C ILE A 40 3.40 2.79 9.05
N VAL A 41 3.34 3.43 7.88
CA VAL A 41 2.14 4.16 7.43
C VAL A 41 0.97 3.21 7.25
N VAL A 42 1.21 2.03 6.68
CA VAL A 42 0.19 1.00 6.48
C VAL A 42 -0.33 0.44 7.81
N ALA A 43 0.55 0.18 8.79
CA ALA A 43 0.16 -0.24 10.14
C ALA A 43 -0.66 0.85 10.87
N GLN A 44 -0.30 2.12 10.67
CA GLN A 44 -1.02 3.26 11.25
C GLN A 44 -2.44 3.37 10.68
N LEU A 45 -2.60 3.27 9.36
CA LEU A 45 -3.92 3.29 8.71
C LEU A 45 -4.81 2.14 9.17
N GLN A 46 -4.27 0.93 9.26
CA GLN A 46 -5.02 -0.23 9.78
C GLN A 46 -5.48 -0.01 11.22
N THR A 47 -4.64 0.58 12.05
CA THR A 47 -4.99 0.89 13.45
C THR A 47 -6.18 1.86 13.51
N TYR A 48 -6.19 2.90 12.66
CA TYR A 48 -7.33 3.82 12.58
C TYR A 48 -8.61 3.08 12.16
N PHE A 49 -8.56 2.23 11.13
CA PHE A 49 -9.73 1.48 10.69
C PHE A 49 -10.25 0.51 11.75
N VAL A 50 -9.36 -0.19 12.46
CA VAL A 50 -9.74 -1.11 13.53
C VAL A 50 -10.41 -0.36 14.67
N LEU A 51 -9.81 0.74 15.15
CA LEU A 51 -10.40 1.53 16.24
C LEU A 51 -11.72 2.18 15.86
N ASP A 52 -11.85 2.68 14.63
CA ASP A 52 -13.10 3.25 14.11
C ASP A 52 -14.20 2.18 14.01
N ALA A 53 -13.87 0.97 13.54
CA ALA A 53 -14.80 -0.16 13.50
C ALA A 53 -15.30 -0.55 14.90
N PHE A 54 -14.45 -0.45 15.93
CA PHE A 54 -14.82 -0.69 17.34
C PHE A 54 -15.42 0.55 18.03
N LYS A 55 -15.65 1.66 17.32
CA LYS A 55 -16.13 2.95 17.86
C LYS A 55 -15.30 3.47 19.04
N LYS A 56 -14.00 3.14 19.06
CA LYS A 56 -13.05 3.60 20.08
C LYS A 56 -12.36 4.87 19.60
N ASP A 57 -11.78 5.61 20.54
CA ASP A 57 -10.98 6.77 20.19
C ASP A 57 -9.76 6.35 19.35
N TRP A 58 -9.77 6.75 18.09
CA TRP A 58 -8.73 6.48 17.09
C TRP A 58 -7.69 7.60 17.05
N ARG A 59 -7.85 8.67 17.84
CA ARG A 59 -6.93 9.80 17.83
C ARG A 59 -5.52 9.35 18.18
N PHE A 60 -4.57 9.75 17.34
CA PHE A 60 -3.15 9.60 17.59
C PHE A 60 -2.76 10.50 18.75
N ASN A 61 -2.71 9.92 19.95
CA ASN A 61 -2.22 10.57 21.15
C ASN A 61 -1.30 9.60 21.87
N ALA A 62 -0.15 10.08 22.35
CA ALA A 62 0.81 9.27 23.10
C ALA A 62 0.21 8.68 24.39
N GLU A 63 -0.89 9.26 24.88
CA GLU A 63 -1.62 8.77 26.06
C GLU A 63 -2.68 7.70 25.71
N ASN A 64 -3.03 7.53 24.43
CA ASN A 64 -4.05 6.58 24.01
C ASN A 64 -3.46 5.15 23.95
N LYS A 65 -3.47 4.47 25.10
CA LYS A 65 -2.99 3.10 25.24
C LYS A 65 -3.68 2.11 24.29
N ASN A 66 -4.95 2.35 23.94
CA ASN A 66 -5.66 1.49 23.00
C ASN A 66 -5.06 1.60 21.59
N PHE A 67 -4.73 2.82 21.17
CA PHE A 67 -4.05 3.05 19.90
C PHE A 67 -2.67 2.40 19.89
N LEU A 68 -1.85 2.65 20.91
CA LEU A 68 -0.49 2.11 20.99
C LEU A 68 -0.46 0.58 21.04
N ASN A 69 -1.38 -0.05 21.78
CA ASN A 69 -1.46 -1.51 21.87
C ASN A 69 -1.86 -2.14 20.53
N ILE A 70 -2.88 -1.60 19.84
CA ILE A 70 -3.31 -2.13 18.55
C ILE A 70 -2.27 -1.86 17.47
N PHE A 71 -1.68 -0.67 17.46
CA PHE A 71 -0.60 -0.32 16.54
C PHE A 71 0.62 -1.23 16.72
N SER A 72 1.07 -1.44 17.96
CA SER A 72 2.19 -2.34 18.26
C SER A 72 1.85 -3.79 17.87
N LEU A 73 0.64 -4.25 18.15
CA LEU A 73 0.18 -5.58 17.75
C LEU A 73 0.19 -5.75 16.23
N LEU A 74 -0.35 -4.78 15.48
CA LEU A 74 -0.36 -4.82 14.01
C LEU A 74 1.03 -4.68 13.38
N LEU A 75 1.99 -4.07 14.08
CA LEU A 75 3.38 -3.99 13.64
C LEU A 75 4.13 -5.30 13.90
N LEU A 76 3.86 -5.95 15.05
CA LEU A 76 4.53 -7.18 15.46
C LEU A 76 3.97 -8.42 14.76
N LEU A 77 2.65 -8.50 14.56
CA LEU A 77 1.98 -9.68 14.01
C LEU A 77 2.56 -10.16 12.65
N PRO A 78 2.79 -9.29 11.65
CA PRO A 78 3.39 -9.70 10.38
C PRO A 78 4.84 -10.16 10.51
N GLY A 79 5.58 -9.57 11.46
CA GLY A 79 6.95 -9.99 11.77
C GLY A 79 6.97 -11.38 12.39
N LEU A 80 6.12 -11.63 13.39
CA LEU A 80 5.98 -12.93 14.03
C LEU A 80 5.48 -14.00 13.06
N SER A 81 4.53 -13.68 12.18
CA SER A 81 4.01 -14.66 11.21
C SER A 81 5.07 -15.14 10.23
N SER A 82 6.09 -14.32 9.93
CA SER A 82 7.20 -14.73 9.06
C SER A 82 8.05 -15.87 9.61
N PHE A 83 8.10 -16.06 10.93
CA PHE A 83 8.84 -17.17 11.55
C PHE A 83 8.10 -18.51 11.47
N PHE A 84 6.77 -18.49 11.43
CA PHE A 84 5.95 -19.69 11.43
C PHE A 84 5.46 -20.09 10.04
N TRP A 85 5.45 -19.15 9.09
CA TRP A 85 4.87 -19.35 7.77
C TRP A 85 5.77 -18.82 6.65
N GLU A 86 6.43 -19.73 5.93
CA GLU A 86 7.12 -19.40 4.70
C GLU A 86 6.11 -19.34 3.54
N PHE A 87 5.71 -18.12 3.15
CA PHE A 87 4.88 -17.94 1.96
C PHE A 87 5.75 -18.12 0.71
N PRO A 88 5.31 -18.92 -0.29
CA PRO A 88 5.98 -18.97 -1.57
C PRO A 88 6.10 -17.56 -2.15
N ALA A 89 7.32 -17.12 -2.47
CA ALA A 89 7.59 -15.74 -2.91
C ALA A 89 6.70 -15.33 -4.10
N LEU A 90 6.47 -16.27 -5.03
CA LEU A 90 5.58 -16.04 -6.17
C LEU A 90 4.14 -15.73 -5.73
N LEU A 91 3.60 -16.46 -4.75
CA LEU A 91 2.24 -16.26 -4.26
C LEU A 91 2.11 -14.90 -3.55
N ALA A 92 3.11 -14.52 -2.75
CA ALA A 92 3.13 -13.23 -2.07
C ALA A 92 3.14 -12.06 -3.07
N ILE A 93 3.96 -12.15 -4.12
CA ILE A 93 4.03 -11.13 -5.18
C ILE A 93 2.70 -11.05 -5.92
N VAL A 94 2.14 -12.19 -6.35
CA VAL A 94 0.86 -12.22 -7.08
C VAL A 94 -0.26 -11.67 -6.21
N ALA A 95 -0.34 -12.06 -4.94
CA ALA A 95 -1.36 -11.55 -4.00
C ALA A 95 -1.24 -10.03 -3.83
N ALA A 96 -0.02 -9.50 -3.64
CA ALA A 96 0.21 -8.07 -3.50
C ALA A 96 -0.22 -7.30 -4.77
N MET A 97 0.06 -7.85 -5.95
CA MET A 97 -0.36 -7.23 -7.22
C MET A 97 -1.88 -7.25 -7.39
N VAL A 98 -2.54 -8.38 -7.15
CA VAL A 98 -4.00 -8.50 -7.25
C VAL A 98 -4.69 -7.55 -6.28
N LEU A 99 -4.24 -7.51 -5.03
CA LEU A 99 -4.76 -6.58 -4.02
C LEU A 99 -4.53 -5.11 -4.40
N GLY A 100 -3.39 -4.78 -5.00
CA GLY A 100 -3.11 -3.42 -5.49
C GLY A 100 -4.03 -3.03 -6.66
N VAL A 101 -4.18 -3.93 -7.64
CA VAL A 101 -5.01 -3.70 -8.84
C VAL A 101 -6.49 -3.56 -8.49
N LEU A 102 -7.01 -4.37 -7.57
CA LEU A 102 -8.41 -4.32 -7.14
C LEU A 102 -8.65 -3.26 -6.06
N GLY A 103 -7.69 -3.06 -5.16
CA GLY A 103 -7.79 -2.12 -4.04
C GLY A 103 -7.77 -0.66 -4.47
N THR A 104 -6.98 -0.32 -5.50
CA THR A 104 -6.88 1.06 -6.02
C THR A 104 -8.22 1.62 -6.54
N PRO A 105 -8.96 0.96 -7.45
CA PRO A 105 -10.25 1.46 -7.91
C PRO A 105 -11.29 1.50 -6.79
N LEU A 106 -11.25 0.55 -5.85
CA LEU A 106 -12.13 0.56 -4.67
C LEU A 106 -11.85 1.78 -3.78
N ALA A 107 -10.57 2.08 -3.49
CA ALA A 107 -10.18 3.25 -2.72
C ALA A 107 -10.60 4.54 -3.42
N LEU A 108 -10.42 4.64 -4.74
CA LEU A 108 -10.87 5.79 -5.53
C LEU A 108 -12.40 5.95 -5.49
N ALA A 109 -13.15 4.85 -5.59
CA ALA A 109 -14.61 4.89 -5.48
C ALA A 109 -15.07 5.38 -4.10
N LEU A 110 -14.43 4.92 -3.03
CA LEU A 110 -14.71 5.40 -1.67
C LEU A 110 -14.39 6.89 -1.52
N VAL A 111 -13.22 7.34 -1.97
CA VAL A 111 -12.85 8.76 -1.92
C VAL A 111 -13.84 9.60 -2.73
N PHE A 112 -14.20 9.17 -3.94
CA PHE A 112 -15.21 9.84 -4.76
C PHE A 112 -16.57 9.92 -4.06
N TYR A 113 -17.00 8.84 -3.40
CA TYR A 113 -18.24 8.80 -2.63
C TYR A 113 -18.20 9.76 -1.43
N LEU A 114 -17.13 9.71 -0.61
CA LEU A 114 -16.99 10.57 0.57
C LEU A 114 -16.94 12.06 0.20
N ILE A 115 -16.19 12.41 -0.84
CA ILE A 115 -16.04 13.80 -1.30
C ILE A 115 -17.37 14.37 -1.87
N ASN A 116 -18.24 13.51 -2.40
CA ASN A 116 -19.54 13.96 -2.90
C ASN A 116 -20.63 13.99 -1.82
N LYS A 117 -20.40 13.40 -0.65
CA LYS A 117 -21.36 13.38 0.46
C LYS A 117 -21.38 14.73 1.17
N LYS A 118 -22.48 15.48 0.98
CA LYS A 118 -22.68 16.80 1.57
C LYS A 118 -22.61 16.79 3.10
N ASP A 119 -23.08 15.72 3.74
CA ASP A 119 -23.07 15.57 5.21
C ASP A 119 -21.66 15.55 5.81
N LEU A 120 -20.65 15.11 5.04
CA LEU A 120 -19.27 15.01 5.52
C LEU A 120 -18.42 16.23 5.13
N MET A 121 -18.68 16.83 3.97
CA MET A 121 -17.82 17.87 3.39
C MET A 121 -18.35 19.30 3.57
N GLY A 122 -19.62 19.46 3.96
CA GLY A 122 -20.24 20.77 4.20
C GLY A 122 -20.09 21.72 3.01
N SER A 123 -19.44 22.87 3.23
CA SER A 123 -19.17 23.91 2.23
C SER A 123 -17.95 23.66 1.33
N PHE A 124 -17.11 22.66 1.62
CA PHE A 124 -15.90 22.32 0.85
C PHE A 124 -16.14 21.22 -0.21
N LYS A 125 -17.36 21.14 -0.74
CA LYS A 125 -17.72 20.14 -1.77
C LYS A 125 -16.76 20.23 -2.96
N ALA A 126 -16.39 19.09 -3.53
CA ALA A 126 -15.65 19.08 -4.80
C ALA A 126 -16.39 19.88 -5.88
N SER A 127 -15.68 20.88 -6.41
CA SER A 127 -16.11 21.63 -7.61
C SER A 127 -16.19 20.69 -8.82
N PHE A 128 -16.98 21.06 -9.82
CA PHE A 128 -17.19 20.30 -11.05
C PHE A 128 -15.88 19.82 -11.70
N ILE A 129 -14.83 20.66 -11.67
CA ILE A 129 -13.49 20.35 -12.20
C ILE A 129 -12.82 19.22 -11.41
N ARG A 130 -12.93 19.22 -10.07
CA ARG A 130 -12.34 18.17 -9.22
C ARG A 130 -13.05 16.82 -9.46
N ASN A 131 -14.37 16.84 -9.62
CA ASN A 131 -15.12 15.64 -9.97
C ASN A 131 -14.76 15.10 -11.36
N LEU A 132 -14.53 15.96 -12.35
CA LEU A 132 -14.10 15.53 -13.68
C LEU A 132 -12.73 14.84 -13.66
N ILE A 133 -11.76 15.39 -12.92
CA ILE A 133 -10.43 14.79 -12.72
C ILE A 133 -10.55 13.43 -12.02
N LEU A 134 -11.39 13.34 -10.97
CA LEU A 134 -11.61 12.09 -10.25
C LEU A 134 -12.27 11.03 -11.13
N ILE A 135 -13.26 11.40 -11.95
CA ILE A 135 -13.90 10.48 -12.90
C ILE A 135 -12.88 9.99 -13.93
N PHE A 136 -12.08 10.89 -14.49
CA PHE A 136 -11.03 10.51 -15.44
C PHE A 136 -10.00 9.56 -14.81
N GLY A 137 -9.52 9.87 -13.61
CA GLY A 137 -8.61 9.01 -12.86
C GLY A 137 -9.23 7.65 -12.50
N PHE A 138 -10.52 7.63 -12.15
CA PHE A 138 -11.26 6.40 -11.87
C PHE A 138 -11.40 5.52 -13.13
N LEU A 139 -11.77 6.11 -14.27
CA LEU A 139 -11.86 5.40 -15.55
C LEU A 139 -10.51 4.85 -15.98
N LEU A 140 -9.44 5.64 -15.83
CA LEU A 140 -8.08 5.19 -16.12
C LEU A 140 -7.66 4.04 -15.20
N SER A 141 -7.97 4.11 -13.91
CA SER A 141 -7.69 3.03 -12.95
C SER A 141 -8.45 1.75 -13.32
N LEU A 142 -9.71 1.86 -13.76
CA LEU A 142 -10.50 0.73 -14.24
C LEU A 142 -9.93 0.12 -15.51
N TRP A 143 -9.47 0.95 -16.44
CA TRP A 143 -8.84 0.50 -17.68
C TRP A 143 -7.51 -0.24 -17.40
N ILE A 144 -6.68 0.29 -16.50
CA ILE A 144 -5.46 -0.40 -16.05
C ILE A 144 -5.83 -1.71 -15.37
N ALA A 145 -6.82 -1.72 -14.47
CA ALA A 145 -7.23 -2.95 -13.82
C ALA A 145 -7.69 -4.01 -14.81
N TYR A 146 -8.53 -3.64 -15.79
CA TYR A 146 -8.97 -4.54 -16.86
C TYR A 146 -7.80 -5.10 -17.69
N SER A 147 -6.89 -4.24 -18.14
CA SER A 147 -5.73 -4.66 -18.94
C SER A 147 -4.76 -5.58 -18.19
N ARG A 148 -4.67 -5.44 -16.86
CA ARG A 148 -3.83 -6.31 -16.02
C ARG A 148 -4.49 -7.66 -15.77
N VAL A 149 -5.83 -7.73 -15.70
CA VAL A 149 -6.56 -8.99 -15.53
C VAL A 149 -6.29 -9.96 -16.68
N ASP A 150 -6.27 -9.48 -17.93
CA ASP A 150 -5.93 -10.31 -19.10
C ASP A 150 -4.52 -10.90 -19.06
N GLN A 151 -3.62 -10.26 -18.32
CA GLN A 151 -2.23 -10.68 -18.15
C GLN A 151 -2.04 -11.78 -17.10
N TYR A 152 -3.03 -11.99 -16.22
CA TYR A 152 -3.02 -13.08 -15.21
C TYR A 152 -3.69 -14.37 -15.70
N PHE A 153 -4.55 -14.29 -16.73
CA PHE A 153 -5.24 -15.44 -17.31
C PHE A 153 -4.51 -16.09 -18.51
N LYS A 154 -3.32 -15.59 -18.86
CA LYS A 154 -2.38 -16.21 -19.83
C LYS A 154 -1.14 -16.69 -19.11
#